data_AF-F8QEZ2-F1
#
_entry.id   AF-F8QEZ2-F1
#
_cell.length_a   1.000
_cell.length_b   1.000
_cell.length_c   1.000
_cell.angle_alpha   90.00
_cell.angle_beta   90.00
_cell.angle_gamma   90.00
#
_symmetry.space_group_name_H-M   'P 1'
#
loop_
_entity.id
_entity.type
_entity.pdbx_description
1 polymer ?
#
loop_
_entity_poly.entity_id
_entity_poly.type
_entity_poly.pdbx_seq_one_letter_code
_entity_poly.pdbx_strand_id
1 'polypeptide(L)'
;MSAAPQAEKKGHVCPPSNATRPRDRWESMFIYSFICKFTQLRSKVEGLETPMDFENSLLSREPNHILSKILQQFILNLRPQTRNLSGDQISTTVASVLADYFKTSERTVFWDDELKANVDPFEGLQGGFFAADWDFKLKILRQLVELQLTHAPDIKGVIDRAWGVSQNKHKKKEDGTVPTDTIDTKSRESLQLVPLGQDSERKRYWIADDSPRIYVSTNPWKITATFQSVSSTRDEYIATIAILEDSAPPEFKFKNGEKKSKLELAHLALIKDLESRVGAIDAEIARVQKARRKIEQRALLLAQAEIRQTRTRRQTRRPDYVYTDAADSEVSQQYSVLLFLMMIDN
;
A
#
# COMPACT_ATOMS: atom_id res chain seq x y z
N MET A 1 -27.76 -50.23 11.60
CA MET A 1 -26.75 -49.46 12.35
C MET A 1 -26.57 -48.13 11.64
N SER A 2 -27.15 -47.05 12.15
CA SER A 2 -26.96 -45.71 11.57
C SER A 2 -25.56 -45.22 11.92
N ALA A 3 -24.78 -44.87 10.90
CA ALA A 3 -23.48 -44.25 11.09
C ALA A 3 -23.64 -42.99 11.95
N ALA A 4 -22.85 -42.87 13.01
CA ALA A 4 -22.79 -41.67 13.82
C ALA A 4 -22.48 -40.46 12.90
N PRO A 5 -23.17 -39.32 13.06
CA PRO A 5 -22.87 -38.13 12.28
C PRO A 5 -21.40 -37.78 12.50
N GLN A 6 -20.60 -37.82 11.43
CA GLN A 6 -19.22 -37.36 11.49
C GLN A 6 -19.27 -35.89 11.92
N ALA A 7 -18.76 -35.58 13.10
CA ALA A 7 -18.62 -34.20 13.54
C ALA A 7 -17.84 -33.45 12.45
N GLU A 8 -18.47 -32.44 11.85
CA GLU A 8 -17.80 -31.57 10.88
C GLU A 8 -16.51 -31.07 11.54
N LYS A 9 -15.37 -31.37 10.90
CA LYS A 9 -14.07 -30.89 11.37
C LYS A 9 -14.10 -29.37 11.25
N LYS A 10 -14.36 -28.69 12.36
CA LYS A 10 -14.26 -27.23 12.43
C LYS A 10 -12.87 -26.83 11.94
N GLY A 11 -12.82 -25.86 11.03
CA GLY A 11 -11.57 -25.29 10.55
C GLY A 11 -10.75 -24.71 11.71
N HIS A 12 -9.48 -24.46 11.48
CA HIS A 12 -8.65 -23.75 12.46
C HIS A 12 -9.25 -22.38 12.74
N VAL A 13 -9.83 -22.19 13.92
CA VAL A 13 -10.32 -20.88 14.38
C VAL A 13 -9.12 -20.10 14.87
N CYS A 14 -8.73 -19.06 14.13
CA CYS A 14 -7.76 -18.09 14.63
C CYS A 14 -8.42 -17.35 15.81
N PRO A 15 -7.76 -17.27 16.98
CA PRO A 15 -8.31 -16.50 18.09
C PRO A 15 -8.45 -15.04 17.69
N PRO A 16 -9.39 -14.30 18.31
CA PRO A 16 -9.48 -12.87 18.10
C PRO A 16 -8.14 -12.22 18.43
N SER A 17 -7.63 -11.42 17.49
CA SER A 17 -6.37 -10.71 17.67
C SER A 17 -6.52 -9.60 18.69
N ASN A 18 -5.55 -9.49 19.61
CA ASN A 18 -5.41 -8.38 20.56
C ASN A 18 -4.55 -7.23 19.99
N ALA A 19 -4.29 -7.22 18.68
CA ALA A 19 -3.49 -6.19 18.04
C ALA A 19 -4.19 -4.82 18.15
N THR A 20 -3.44 -3.80 18.58
CA THR A 20 -3.91 -2.42 18.66
C THR A 20 -3.56 -1.61 17.42
N ARG A 21 -2.71 -2.14 16.55
CA ARG A 21 -2.25 -1.49 15.31
C ARG A 21 -2.17 -2.48 14.14
N PRO A 22 -2.29 -2.00 12.89
CA PRO A 22 -2.20 -2.85 11.70
C PRO A 22 -0.90 -3.67 11.61
N ARG A 23 0.24 -3.08 12.00
CA ARG A 23 1.57 -3.72 11.90
C ARG A 23 1.69 -5.05 12.67
N ASP A 24 0.85 -5.25 13.68
CA ASP A 24 0.86 -6.44 14.54
C ASP A 24 -0.17 -7.48 14.08
N ARG A 25 -0.66 -7.35 12.83
CA ARG A 25 -1.53 -8.30 12.16
C ARG A 25 -0.81 -8.92 10.98
N TRP A 26 -0.88 -10.25 10.87
CA TRP A 26 -0.26 -10.98 9.78
C TRP A 26 -0.84 -10.56 8.42
N GLU A 27 -2.11 -10.13 8.41
CA GLU A 27 -2.79 -9.61 7.22
C GLU A 27 -2.02 -8.44 6.59
N SER A 28 -1.42 -7.57 7.40
CA SER A 28 -0.67 -6.41 6.89
C SER A 28 0.56 -6.84 6.09
N MET A 29 1.33 -7.79 6.63
CA MET A 29 2.47 -8.38 5.90
C MET A 29 1.99 -9.11 4.65
N PHE A 30 0.90 -9.86 4.73
CA PHE A 30 0.35 -10.63 3.61
C PHE A 30 -0.07 -9.72 2.44
N ILE A 31 -0.86 -8.67 2.73
CA ILE A 31 -1.34 -7.71 1.73
C ILE A 31 -0.17 -6.94 1.14
N TYR A 32 0.75 -6.45 1.96
CA TYR A 32 1.92 -5.72 1.48
C TYR A 32 2.85 -6.59 0.62
N SER A 33 3.07 -7.85 1.01
CA SER A 33 3.84 -8.81 0.20
C SER A 33 3.18 -9.07 -1.15
N PHE A 34 1.84 -9.17 -1.19
CA PHE A 34 1.11 -9.27 -2.45
C PHE A 34 1.33 -8.03 -3.33
N ILE A 35 1.27 -6.83 -2.75
CA ILE A 35 1.54 -5.57 -3.46
C ILE A 35 2.94 -5.60 -4.08
N CYS A 36 3.96 -6.01 -3.32
CA CYS A 36 5.34 -6.10 -3.81
C CYS A 36 5.52 -7.12 -4.95
N LYS A 37 4.86 -8.28 -4.87
CA LYS A 37 5.11 -9.41 -5.78
C LYS A 37 4.24 -9.39 -7.05
N PHE A 38 3.01 -8.89 -6.94
CA PHE A 38 2.01 -9.01 -8.02
C PHE A 38 1.57 -7.67 -8.62
N THR A 39 2.04 -6.54 -8.09
CA THR A 39 1.65 -5.21 -8.58
C THR A 39 2.86 -4.33 -8.86
N GLN A 40 2.61 -3.18 -9.51
CA GLN A 40 3.61 -2.11 -9.69
C GLN A 40 3.28 -0.89 -8.82
N LEU A 41 2.53 -1.08 -7.73
CA LEU A 41 2.06 0.06 -6.94
C LEU A 41 3.19 0.80 -6.23
N ARG A 42 4.23 0.10 -5.74
CA ARG A 42 5.40 0.74 -5.11
C ARG A 42 6.14 1.71 -6.03
N SER A 43 6.13 1.48 -7.34
CA SER A 43 6.79 2.37 -8.31
C SER A 43 5.86 3.45 -8.88
N LYS A 44 4.53 3.30 -8.73
CA LYS A 44 3.54 4.20 -9.35
C LYS A 44 2.81 5.10 -8.37
N VAL A 45 2.69 4.69 -7.11
CA VAL A 45 1.93 5.40 -6.09
C VAL A 45 2.90 6.23 -5.26
N GLU A 46 2.82 7.54 -5.40
CA GLU A 46 3.63 8.46 -4.62
C GLU A 46 3.31 8.29 -3.12
N GLY A 47 4.34 8.05 -2.31
CA GLY A 47 4.22 7.85 -0.86
C GLY A 47 4.05 6.40 -0.40
N LEU A 48 3.83 5.43 -1.29
CA LEU A 48 3.81 3.99 -0.93
C LEU A 48 5.19 3.37 -1.12
N GLU A 49 6.08 3.62 -0.16
CA GLU A 49 7.48 3.20 -0.28
C GLU A 49 7.81 1.98 0.59
N THR A 50 7.22 1.89 1.77
CA THR A 50 7.53 0.90 2.81
C THR A 50 6.24 0.28 3.38
N PRO A 51 6.30 -0.86 4.09
CA PRO A 51 5.14 -1.41 4.78
C PRO A 51 4.55 -0.43 5.80
N MET A 52 5.38 0.43 6.41
CA MET A 52 4.92 1.47 7.32
C MET A 52 4.00 2.48 6.64
N ASP A 53 4.26 2.86 5.39
CA ASP A 53 3.41 3.81 4.65
C ASP A 53 2.04 3.18 4.37
N PHE A 54 2.01 1.89 4.03
CA PHE A 54 0.77 1.13 3.90
C PHE A 54 0.01 1.04 5.22
N GLU A 55 0.67 0.63 6.31
CA GLU A 55 0.06 0.52 7.65
C GLU A 55 -0.52 1.86 8.13
N ASN A 56 0.23 2.96 7.95
CA ASN A 56 -0.22 4.29 8.31
C ASN A 56 -1.43 4.74 7.49
N SER A 57 -1.49 4.37 6.20
CA SER A 57 -2.63 4.70 5.35
C SER A 57 -3.94 4.11 5.86
N LEU A 58 -3.91 2.93 6.51
CA LEU A 58 -5.08 2.27 7.12
C LEU A 58 -5.67 3.04 8.30
N LEU A 59 -4.86 3.83 9.00
CA LEU A 59 -5.28 4.60 10.16
C LEU A 59 -6.10 5.84 9.77
N SER A 60 -6.00 6.31 8.52
CA SER A 60 -6.77 7.45 8.03
C SER A 60 -8.26 7.13 7.97
N ARG A 61 -9.11 7.93 8.61
CA ARG A 61 -10.58 7.83 8.51
C ARG A 61 -11.17 8.63 7.34
N GLU A 62 -10.31 9.23 6.55
CA GLU A 62 -10.66 9.99 5.34
C GLU A 62 -10.11 9.28 4.10
N PRO A 63 -10.63 9.60 2.90
CA PRO A 63 -10.08 9.12 1.64
C PRO A 63 -8.57 9.37 1.56
N ASN A 64 -7.79 8.29 1.60
CA ASN A 64 -6.34 8.33 1.55
C ASN A 64 -5.85 7.99 0.14
N HIS A 65 -4.86 8.73 -0.37
CA HIS A 65 -4.30 8.53 -1.72
C HIS A 65 -3.78 7.09 -1.94
N ILE A 66 -3.00 6.57 -0.99
CA ILE A 66 -2.39 5.24 -1.06
C ILE A 66 -3.48 4.17 -1.10
N LEU A 67 -4.42 4.19 -0.14
CA LEU A 67 -5.51 3.22 -0.10
C LEU A 67 -6.39 3.29 -1.34
N SER A 68 -6.69 4.50 -1.83
CA SER A 68 -7.49 4.68 -3.04
C SER A 68 -6.82 4.02 -4.24
N LYS A 69 -5.49 4.18 -4.40
CA LYS A 69 -4.75 3.56 -5.49
C LYS A 69 -4.63 2.05 -5.37
N ILE A 70 -4.46 1.53 -4.14
CA ILE A 70 -4.48 0.09 -3.87
C ILE A 70 -5.85 -0.50 -4.26
N LEU A 71 -6.95 0.09 -3.77
CA LEU A 71 -8.30 -0.39 -4.07
C LEU A 71 -8.64 -0.29 -5.55
N GLN A 72 -8.27 0.82 -6.22
CA GLN A 72 -8.43 0.95 -7.68
C GLN A 72 -7.75 -0.20 -8.42
N GLN A 73 -6.51 -0.53 -8.05
CA GLN A 73 -5.77 -1.64 -8.69
C GLN A 73 -6.39 -3.01 -8.37
N PHE A 74 -6.81 -3.24 -7.12
CA PHE A 74 -7.41 -4.51 -6.71
C PHE A 74 -8.75 -4.75 -7.40
N ILE A 75 -9.59 -3.70 -7.49
CA ILE A 75 -10.84 -3.73 -8.25
C ILE A 75 -10.56 -4.00 -9.73
N LEU A 76 -9.56 -3.34 -10.32
CA LEU A 76 -9.21 -3.56 -11.72
C LEU A 76 -8.76 -5.01 -11.98
N ASN A 77 -8.00 -5.61 -11.06
CA ASN A 77 -7.54 -6.99 -11.18
C ASN A 77 -8.69 -8.01 -11.13
N LEU A 78 -9.72 -7.75 -10.31
CA LEU A 78 -10.89 -8.62 -10.17
C LEU A 78 -11.99 -8.34 -11.20
N ARG A 79 -12.11 -7.08 -11.64
CA ARG A 79 -13.12 -6.60 -12.58
C ARG A 79 -12.48 -5.68 -13.64
N PRO A 80 -11.79 -6.23 -14.66
CA PRO A 80 -11.00 -5.47 -15.65
C PRO A 80 -11.75 -4.40 -16.45
N GLN A 81 -13.09 -4.50 -16.52
CA GLN A 81 -13.96 -3.53 -17.19
C GLN A 81 -14.12 -2.22 -16.38
N THR A 82 -13.73 -2.19 -15.10
CA THR A 82 -13.92 -1.05 -14.20
C THR A 82 -12.76 -0.06 -14.30
N ARG A 83 -12.64 0.60 -15.45
CA ARG A 83 -11.60 1.62 -15.68
C ARG A 83 -12.05 2.98 -15.17
N ASN A 84 -11.08 3.85 -14.83
CA ASN A 84 -11.30 5.25 -14.43
C ASN A 84 -12.24 5.44 -13.22
N LEU A 85 -12.10 4.57 -12.22
CA LEU A 85 -12.90 4.63 -11.00
C LEU A 85 -12.61 5.92 -10.21
N SER A 86 -13.64 6.74 -10.01
CA SER A 86 -13.59 7.93 -9.15
C SER A 86 -13.44 7.55 -7.67
N GLY A 87 -12.84 8.43 -6.86
CA GLY A 87 -12.63 8.18 -5.42
C GLY A 87 -13.93 7.89 -4.68
N ASP A 88 -14.98 8.60 -5.04
CA ASP A 88 -16.30 8.59 -4.40
C ASP A 88 -17.02 7.26 -4.60
N GLN A 89 -16.74 6.58 -5.72
CA GLN A 89 -17.37 5.30 -6.08
C GLN A 89 -16.60 4.08 -5.55
N ILE A 90 -15.41 4.27 -4.96
CA ILE A 90 -14.56 3.16 -4.52
C ILE A 90 -15.30 2.27 -3.51
N SER A 91 -15.86 2.84 -2.44
CA SER A 91 -16.54 2.06 -1.39
C SER A 91 -17.68 1.19 -1.95
N THR A 92 -18.57 1.79 -2.76
CA THR A 92 -19.69 1.07 -3.38
C THR A 92 -19.21 0.00 -4.35
N THR A 93 -18.14 0.27 -5.10
CA THR A 93 -17.58 -0.70 -6.05
C THR A 93 -16.92 -1.87 -5.33
N VAL A 94 -16.20 -1.63 -4.23
CA VAL A 94 -15.64 -2.70 -3.38
C VAL A 94 -16.77 -3.59 -2.85
N ALA A 95 -17.84 -3.01 -2.31
CA ALA A 95 -18.99 -3.76 -1.83
C ALA A 95 -19.61 -4.62 -2.94
N SER A 96 -19.82 -4.04 -4.14
CA SER A 96 -20.33 -4.79 -5.31
C SER A 96 -19.40 -5.93 -5.73
N VAL A 97 -18.08 -5.73 -5.72
CA VAL A 97 -17.12 -6.79 -6.06
C VAL A 97 -17.22 -7.93 -5.04
N LEU A 98 -17.21 -7.64 -3.74
CA LEU A 98 -17.35 -8.67 -2.71
C LEU A 98 -18.68 -9.42 -2.83
N ALA A 99 -19.79 -8.69 -3.03
CA ALA A 99 -21.11 -9.27 -3.18
C ALA A 99 -21.20 -10.26 -4.36
N ASP A 100 -20.44 -10.04 -5.45
CA ASP A 100 -20.40 -10.97 -6.57
C ASP A 100 -19.73 -12.31 -6.21
N TYR A 101 -18.68 -12.28 -5.39
CA TYR A 101 -17.99 -13.50 -4.93
C TYR A 101 -18.69 -14.17 -3.75
N PHE A 102 -19.37 -13.42 -2.89
CA PHE A 102 -20.00 -13.94 -1.67
C PHE A 102 -21.25 -14.79 -1.95
N LYS A 103 -21.79 -14.71 -3.17
CA LYS A 103 -22.83 -15.62 -3.70
C LYS A 103 -22.36 -17.07 -3.84
N THR A 104 -21.05 -17.30 -3.86
CA THR A 104 -20.47 -18.66 -3.93
C THR A 104 -20.42 -19.31 -2.55
N SER A 105 -20.27 -20.63 -2.51
CA SER A 105 -20.09 -21.40 -1.26
C SER A 105 -18.65 -21.38 -0.73
N GLU A 106 -17.76 -20.58 -1.34
CA GLU A 106 -16.39 -20.40 -0.86
C GLU A 106 -16.41 -19.66 0.48
N ARG A 107 -15.78 -20.25 1.52
CA ARG A 107 -15.73 -19.62 2.85
C ARG A 107 -14.74 -18.47 2.84
N THR A 108 -15.22 -17.27 3.17
CA THR A 108 -14.40 -16.06 3.27
C THR A 108 -14.08 -15.71 4.72
N VAL A 109 -13.32 -14.62 4.95
CA VAL A 109 -13.14 -14.07 6.30
C VAL A 109 -14.45 -13.56 6.93
N PHE A 110 -15.52 -13.42 6.15
CA PHE A 110 -16.86 -13.00 6.57
C PHE A 110 -17.87 -14.15 6.51
N TRP A 111 -17.39 -15.40 6.53
CA TRP A 111 -18.24 -16.58 6.63
C TRP A 111 -18.90 -16.66 8.01
N ASP A 112 -20.22 -16.81 8.01
CA ASP A 112 -21.03 -17.10 9.19
C ASP A 112 -21.35 -18.60 9.21
N ASP A 113 -20.89 -19.31 10.24
CA ASP A 113 -21.09 -20.76 10.37
C ASP A 113 -22.55 -21.14 10.70
N GLU A 114 -23.33 -20.24 11.31
CA GLU A 114 -24.74 -20.48 11.61
C GLU A 114 -25.60 -20.32 10.35
N LEU A 115 -25.37 -19.24 9.60
CA LEU A 115 -26.05 -18.98 8.33
C LEU A 115 -25.52 -19.84 7.18
N LYS A 116 -24.34 -20.45 7.34
CA LYS A 116 -23.60 -21.18 6.30
C LYS A 116 -23.45 -20.35 5.01
N ALA A 117 -23.18 -19.06 5.18
CA ALA A 117 -23.10 -18.10 4.09
C ALA A 117 -22.08 -17.00 4.41
N ASN A 118 -21.61 -16.31 3.38
CA ASN A 118 -20.83 -15.09 3.56
C ASN A 118 -21.77 -13.91 3.82
N VAL A 119 -21.52 -13.16 4.89
CA VAL A 119 -22.30 -11.98 5.26
C VAL A 119 -21.67 -10.74 4.63
N ASP A 120 -22.50 -9.75 4.27
CA ASP A 120 -22.00 -8.48 3.72
C ASP A 120 -21.32 -7.64 4.83
N PRO A 121 -20.00 -7.39 4.74
CA PRO A 121 -19.30 -6.61 5.75
C PRO A 121 -19.66 -5.12 5.72
N PHE A 122 -20.30 -4.62 4.65
CA PHE A 122 -20.74 -3.24 4.56
C PHE A 122 -22.14 -3.01 5.14
N GLU A 123 -22.85 -4.08 5.50
CA GLU A 123 -24.18 -3.97 6.11
C GLU A 123 -24.11 -3.17 7.42
N GLY A 124 -24.91 -2.10 7.53
CA GLY A 124 -24.94 -1.22 8.69
C GLY A 124 -23.73 -0.28 8.84
N LEU A 125 -22.76 -0.30 7.91
CA LEU A 125 -21.58 0.56 7.99
C LEU A 125 -21.88 1.99 7.51
N GLN A 126 -21.76 2.96 8.41
CA GLN A 126 -21.87 4.38 8.07
C GLN A 126 -20.56 4.93 7.50
N GLY A 127 -20.62 5.67 6.39
CA GLY A 127 -19.47 6.36 5.78
C GLY A 127 -18.56 5.50 4.89
N GLY A 128 -18.91 4.22 4.67
CA GLY A 128 -18.20 3.33 3.74
C GLY A 128 -16.79 2.93 4.18
N PHE A 129 -15.98 2.43 3.23
CA PHE A 129 -14.67 1.83 3.51
C PHE A 129 -13.70 2.80 4.21
N PHE A 130 -13.63 4.05 3.75
CA PHE A 130 -12.63 5.00 4.25
C PHE A 130 -12.92 5.47 5.68
N ALA A 131 -14.19 5.62 6.06
CA ALA A 131 -14.57 6.03 7.40
C ALA A 131 -14.39 4.94 8.46
N ALA A 132 -14.32 3.67 8.02
CA ALA A 132 -14.22 2.52 8.91
C ALA A 132 -12.89 2.46 9.68
N ASP A 133 -12.86 1.63 10.73
CA ASP A 133 -11.65 1.39 11.50
C ASP A 133 -10.61 0.58 10.71
N TRP A 134 -9.35 0.64 11.13
CA TRP A 134 -8.25 -0.01 10.43
C TRP A 134 -8.42 -1.53 10.36
N ASP A 135 -8.99 -2.17 11.40
CA ASP A 135 -9.21 -3.63 11.41
C ASP A 135 -10.19 -4.05 10.32
N PHE A 136 -11.26 -3.27 10.14
CA PHE A 136 -12.23 -3.48 9.06
C PHE A 136 -11.56 -3.35 7.69
N LYS A 137 -10.84 -2.24 7.47
CA LYS A 137 -10.12 -2.00 6.20
C LYS A 137 -9.16 -3.14 5.88
N LEU A 138 -8.46 -3.63 6.89
CA LEU A 138 -7.49 -4.70 6.75
C LEU A 138 -8.15 -6.04 6.37
N LYS A 139 -9.29 -6.39 6.99
CA LYS A 139 -10.08 -7.59 6.63
C LYS A 139 -10.60 -7.52 5.19
N ILE A 140 -11.10 -6.37 4.77
CA ILE A 140 -11.55 -6.15 3.38
C ILE A 140 -10.37 -6.32 2.41
N LEU A 141 -9.24 -5.68 2.67
CA LEU A 141 -8.06 -5.80 1.81
C LEU A 141 -7.52 -7.23 1.76
N ARG A 142 -7.49 -7.93 2.90
CA ARG A 142 -7.14 -9.36 2.97
C ARG A 142 -8.04 -10.15 2.03
N GLN A 143 -9.36 -9.97 2.14
CA GLN A 143 -10.32 -10.70 1.31
C GLN A 143 -10.12 -10.40 -0.17
N LEU A 144 -9.89 -9.14 -0.54
CA LEU A 144 -9.60 -8.77 -1.93
C LEU A 144 -8.31 -9.41 -2.45
N VAL A 145 -7.27 -9.55 -1.61
CA VAL A 145 -6.03 -10.26 -1.99
C VAL A 145 -6.29 -11.75 -2.19
N GLU A 146 -7.01 -12.41 -1.27
CA GLU A 146 -7.38 -13.82 -1.39
C GLU A 146 -8.17 -14.07 -2.70
N LEU A 147 -9.16 -13.23 -2.99
CA LEU A 147 -9.92 -13.32 -4.24
C LEU A 147 -9.02 -13.14 -5.47
N GLN A 148 -8.05 -12.22 -5.43
CA GLN A 148 -7.14 -12.01 -6.55
C GLN A 148 -6.21 -13.20 -6.78
N LEU A 149 -5.72 -13.83 -5.73
CA LEU A 149 -4.86 -15.02 -5.83
C LEU A 149 -5.59 -16.22 -6.44
N THR A 150 -6.90 -16.32 -6.21
CA THR A 150 -7.73 -17.43 -6.71
C THR A 150 -8.35 -17.14 -8.08
N HIS A 151 -8.89 -15.94 -8.27
CA HIS A 151 -9.81 -15.63 -9.36
C HIS A 151 -9.27 -14.66 -10.41
N ALA A 152 -8.22 -13.87 -10.13
CA ALA A 152 -7.70 -12.91 -11.11
C ALA A 152 -6.83 -13.65 -12.17
N PRO A 153 -7.22 -13.64 -13.46
CA PRO A 153 -6.57 -14.45 -14.49
C PRO A 153 -5.08 -14.17 -14.66
N ASP A 154 -4.68 -12.90 -14.61
CA ASP A 154 -3.28 -12.48 -14.80
C ASP A 154 -2.40 -12.94 -13.64
N ILE A 155 -2.90 -12.85 -12.42
CA ILE A 155 -2.18 -13.27 -11.20
C ILE A 155 -2.05 -14.78 -11.17
N LYS A 156 -3.15 -15.49 -11.44
CA LYS A 156 -3.13 -16.95 -11.56
C LYS A 156 -2.18 -17.40 -12.67
N GLY A 157 -2.14 -16.71 -13.80
CA GLY A 157 -1.20 -16.99 -14.89
C GLY A 157 0.27 -16.81 -14.50
N VAL A 158 0.58 -15.83 -13.64
CA VAL A 158 1.91 -15.66 -13.06
C VAL A 158 2.27 -16.84 -12.14
N ILE A 159 1.35 -17.25 -11.27
CA ILE A 159 1.55 -18.37 -10.34
C ILE A 159 1.69 -19.69 -11.12
N ASP A 160 0.78 -19.98 -12.06
CA ASP A 160 0.81 -21.19 -12.88
C ASP A 160 2.14 -21.32 -13.62
N ARG A 161 2.65 -20.21 -14.19
CA ARG A 161 3.96 -20.18 -14.86
C ARG A 161 5.11 -20.48 -13.89
N ALA A 162 5.11 -19.86 -12.72
CA ALA A 162 6.14 -20.06 -11.71
C ALA A 162 6.18 -21.51 -11.17
N TRP A 163 5.03 -22.20 -11.17
CA TRP A 163 4.92 -23.62 -10.79
C TRP A 163 4.99 -24.60 -11.98
N GLY A 164 5.23 -24.10 -13.20
CA GLY A 164 5.31 -24.95 -14.39
C GLY A 164 3.97 -25.61 -14.78
N VAL A 165 2.85 -25.10 -14.28
CA VAL A 165 1.50 -25.57 -14.60
C VAL A 165 1.14 -25.06 -16.00
N SER A 166 1.51 -25.82 -17.03
CA SER A 166 1.03 -25.56 -18.38
C SER A 166 -0.36 -26.19 -18.56
N GLN A 167 -1.38 -25.34 -18.74
CA GLN A 167 -2.73 -25.78 -19.13
C GLN A 167 -2.77 -26.35 -20.56
N ASN A 168 -1.71 -26.17 -21.35
CA ASN A 168 -1.60 -26.67 -22.73
C ASN A 168 -0.41 -27.62 -22.88
N LYS A 169 -0.63 -28.91 -22.59
CA LYS A 169 0.37 -29.97 -22.84
C LYS A 169 0.61 -30.25 -24.35
N HIS A 170 -0.16 -29.65 -25.26
CA HIS A 170 -0.13 -29.96 -26.70
C HIS A 170 0.36 -28.85 -27.63
N LYS A 171 0.88 -27.72 -27.14
CA LYS A 171 1.59 -26.77 -28.01
C LYS A 171 3.09 -27.02 -27.95
N LYS A 172 3.64 -27.43 -29.10
CA LYS A 172 5.07 -27.56 -29.40
C LYS A 172 5.79 -26.30 -28.89
N LYS A 173 6.84 -26.48 -28.08
CA LYS A 173 7.73 -25.39 -27.64
C LYS A 173 8.20 -24.62 -28.88
N GLU A 174 7.75 -23.38 -29.05
CA GLU A 174 8.50 -22.43 -29.84
C GLU A 174 9.66 -21.97 -28.97
N ASP A 175 10.86 -22.44 -29.31
CA ASP A 175 12.11 -21.89 -28.83
C ASP A 175 12.21 -20.44 -29.33
N GLY A 176 12.21 -19.48 -28.41
CA GLY A 176 12.27 -18.07 -28.77
C GLY A 176 12.52 -17.18 -27.57
N THR A 177 13.75 -16.71 -27.46
CA THR A 177 14.31 -15.74 -26.50
C THR A 177 14.47 -16.22 -25.06
N VAL A 178 15.69 -16.66 -24.75
CA VAL A 178 16.31 -16.51 -23.43
C VAL A 178 16.60 -15.02 -23.22
N PRO A 179 16.06 -14.36 -22.18
CA PRO A 179 16.71 -13.18 -21.62
C PRO A 179 17.81 -13.65 -20.68
N THR A 180 19.02 -13.26 -21.03
CA THR A 180 20.25 -13.30 -20.26
C THR A 180 20.10 -12.54 -18.93
N ASP A 181 20.56 -13.20 -17.87
CA ASP A 181 21.02 -12.72 -16.56
C ASP A 181 20.09 -11.95 -15.59
N THR A 182 20.21 -12.39 -14.33
CA THR A 182 19.84 -11.77 -13.05
C THR A 182 18.39 -11.92 -12.56
N ILE A 183 18.17 -12.96 -11.74
CA ILE A 183 17.03 -13.22 -10.81
C ILE A 183 15.64 -13.02 -11.44
N ASP A 184 14.98 -14.13 -11.81
CA ASP A 184 13.57 -14.11 -12.22
C ASP A 184 12.68 -13.64 -11.06
N THR A 185 12.26 -12.37 -11.11
CA THR A 185 11.36 -11.75 -10.12
C THR A 185 10.01 -12.46 -10.00
N LYS A 186 9.63 -13.29 -10.99
CA LYS A 186 8.40 -14.08 -10.99
C LYS A 186 8.68 -15.59 -10.82
N SER A 187 9.88 -15.95 -10.34
CA SER A 187 10.17 -17.34 -10.00
C SER A 187 9.34 -17.81 -8.81
N ARG A 188 9.26 -19.12 -8.62
CA ARG A 188 8.60 -19.72 -7.46
C ARG A 188 9.19 -19.21 -6.15
N GLU A 189 10.51 -19.13 -6.05
CA GLU A 189 11.22 -18.67 -4.86
C GLU A 189 10.91 -17.21 -4.57
N SER A 190 10.85 -16.36 -5.61
CA SER A 190 10.50 -14.94 -5.47
C SER A 190 9.04 -14.73 -5.09
N LEU A 191 8.12 -15.58 -5.57
CA LEU A 191 6.68 -15.45 -5.27
C LEU A 191 6.28 -16.04 -3.91
N GLN A 192 7.04 -17.00 -3.39
CA GLN A 192 6.79 -17.58 -2.08
C GLN A 192 6.98 -16.53 -0.96
N LEU A 193 6.16 -16.65 0.08
CA LEU A 193 6.31 -15.91 1.34
C LEU A 193 6.69 -16.92 2.43
N VAL A 194 7.99 -17.10 2.60
CA VAL A 194 8.59 -18.01 3.58
C VAL A 194 9.24 -17.22 4.70
N PRO A 195 9.31 -17.75 5.93
CA PRO A 195 10.07 -17.11 6.98
C PRO A 195 11.55 -17.08 6.58
N LEU A 196 12.23 -16.00 6.92
CA LEU A 196 13.67 -15.87 6.74
C LEU A 196 14.41 -16.96 7.54
N GLY A 197 13.99 -17.18 8.78
CA GLY A 197 14.59 -18.17 9.65
C GLY A 197 13.80 -18.38 10.95
N GLN A 198 14.38 -19.18 11.84
CA GLN A 198 13.82 -19.46 13.16
C GLN A 198 14.88 -19.28 14.24
N ASP A 199 14.48 -18.74 15.38
CA ASP A 199 15.36 -18.64 16.55
C ASP A 199 15.36 -19.92 17.40
N SER A 200 16.16 -19.90 18.49
CA SER A 200 16.27 -20.97 19.47
C SER A 200 14.95 -21.28 20.18
N GLU A 201 14.01 -20.34 20.22
CA GLU A 201 12.66 -20.50 20.77
C GLU A 201 11.63 -20.96 19.71
N ARG A 202 12.08 -21.24 18.48
CA ARG A 202 11.24 -21.64 17.33
C ARG A 202 10.26 -20.55 16.88
N LYS A 203 10.53 -19.28 17.22
CA LYS A 203 9.84 -18.14 16.62
C LYS A 203 10.37 -17.94 15.20
N ARG A 204 9.46 -17.65 14.28
CA ARG A 204 9.73 -17.44 12.85
C ARG A 204 9.85 -15.95 12.59
N TYR A 205 10.90 -15.58 11.87
CA TYR A 205 11.16 -14.21 11.47
C TYR A 205 10.76 -14.05 10.01
N TRP A 206 10.03 -12.99 9.69
CA TRP A 206 9.47 -12.74 8.37
C TRP A 206 9.82 -11.35 7.90
N ILE A 207 10.08 -11.24 6.60
CA ILE A 207 10.38 -9.98 5.95
C ILE A 207 9.72 -9.95 4.57
N ALA A 208 9.13 -8.81 4.21
CA ALA A 208 8.36 -8.64 2.97
C ALA A 208 9.14 -7.93 1.86
N ASP A 209 10.07 -7.04 2.21
CA ASP A 209 10.88 -6.23 1.28
C ASP A 209 12.22 -5.82 1.93
N ASP A 210 12.95 -4.88 1.32
CA ASP A 210 14.24 -4.38 1.81
C ASP A 210 14.10 -3.26 2.87
N SER A 211 12.91 -3.04 3.42
CA SER A 211 12.73 -2.13 4.55
C SER A 211 13.28 -2.76 5.85
N PRO A 212 13.55 -1.96 6.91
CA PRO A 212 13.97 -2.49 8.21
C PRO A 212 12.84 -3.23 8.97
N ARG A 213 11.69 -3.49 8.34
CA ARG A 213 10.55 -4.14 8.97
C ARG A 213 10.84 -5.63 9.19
N ILE A 214 10.79 -6.06 10.44
CA ILE A 214 10.80 -7.47 10.83
C ILE A 214 9.47 -7.81 11.51
N TYR A 215 8.87 -8.92 11.09
CA TYR A 215 7.76 -9.54 11.81
C TYR A 215 8.20 -10.85 12.45
N VAL A 216 7.62 -11.16 13.60
CA VAL A 216 7.86 -12.40 14.32
C VAL A 216 6.54 -13.11 14.56
N SER A 217 6.53 -14.43 14.31
CA SER A 217 5.39 -15.26 14.65
C SER A 217 5.80 -16.55 15.36
N THR A 218 4.87 -17.12 16.12
CA THR A 218 5.05 -18.44 16.72
C THR A 218 4.65 -19.53 15.72
N ASN A 219 4.10 -20.67 16.17
CA ASN A 219 3.64 -21.70 15.24
C ASN A 219 2.27 -21.32 14.67
N PRO A 220 2.14 -21.01 13.36
CA PRO A 220 0.87 -20.57 12.76
C PRO A 220 -0.22 -21.65 12.78
N TRP A 221 0.13 -22.91 13.04
CA TRP A 221 -0.81 -24.02 13.16
C TRP A 221 -1.37 -24.22 14.56
N LYS A 222 -0.95 -23.40 15.54
CA LYS A 222 -1.49 -23.41 16.89
C LYS A 222 -2.52 -22.31 17.03
N ILE A 223 -3.60 -22.59 17.76
CA ILE A 223 -4.61 -21.57 18.09
C ILE A 223 -3.95 -20.41 18.83
N THR A 224 -2.95 -20.64 19.68
CA THR A 224 -2.20 -19.58 20.38
C THR A 224 -1.16 -18.87 19.51
N ALA A 225 -1.29 -18.92 18.18
CA ALA A 225 -0.34 -18.27 17.28
C ALA A 225 -0.35 -16.76 17.47
N THR A 226 0.78 -16.21 17.88
CA THR A 226 1.04 -14.77 17.89
C THR A 226 1.77 -14.33 16.62
N PHE A 227 1.53 -13.09 16.24
CA PHE A 227 2.22 -12.38 15.16
C PHE A 227 2.42 -10.93 15.60
N GLN A 228 3.62 -10.37 15.45
CA GLN A 228 3.91 -8.98 15.84
C GLN A 228 5.04 -8.40 15.02
N SER A 229 5.07 -7.08 14.90
CA SER A 229 6.24 -6.36 14.39
C SER A 229 7.28 -6.15 15.50
N VAL A 230 8.56 -6.41 15.23
CA VAL A 230 9.65 -6.22 16.20
C VAL A 230 10.65 -5.13 15.80
N SER A 231 10.65 -4.75 14.52
CA SER A 231 11.48 -3.67 14.00
C SER A 231 10.74 -2.89 12.93
N SER A 232 10.94 -1.57 12.90
CA SER A 232 10.44 -0.59 11.92
C SER A 232 11.53 0.40 11.49
N THR A 233 12.68 0.41 12.18
CA THR A 233 13.79 1.35 11.96
C THR A 233 15.09 0.58 11.87
N ARG A 234 16.13 1.23 11.32
CA ARG A 234 17.47 0.63 11.26
C ARG A 234 17.97 0.24 12.65
N ASP A 235 17.78 1.09 13.63
CA ASP A 235 18.30 0.87 14.99
C ASP A 235 17.56 -0.29 15.68
N GLU A 236 16.23 -0.38 15.51
CA GLU A 236 15.45 -1.53 15.98
C GLU A 236 15.87 -2.84 15.28
N TYR A 237 16.24 -2.76 13.99
CA TYR A 237 16.71 -3.91 13.22
C TYR A 237 18.04 -4.44 13.78
N ILE A 238 19.01 -3.55 13.99
CA ILE A 238 20.31 -3.89 14.59
C ILE A 238 20.14 -4.38 16.04
N ALA A 239 19.27 -3.75 16.82
CA ALA A 239 18.95 -4.21 18.17
C ALA A 239 18.35 -5.62 18.17
N THR A 240 17.53 -5.96 17.17
CA THR A 240 16.98 -7.31 17.01
C THR A 240 18.09 -8.33 16.72
N ILE A 241 19.08 -7.98 15.89
CA ILE A 241 20.26 -8.84 15.65
C ILE A 241 21.04 -9.04 16.95
N ALA A 242 21.35 -7.96 17.68
CA ALA A 242 22.08 -8.04 18.94
C ALA A 242 21.36 -8.93 19.99
N ILE A 243 20.04 -8.81 20.12
CA ILE A 243 19.24 -9.68 20.99
C ILE A 243 19.36 -11.15 20.58
N LEU A 244 19.36 -11.43 19.27
CA LEU A 244 19.52 -12.79 18.77
C LEU A 244 20.94 -13.32 19.07
N GLU A 245 21.97 -12.52 18.86
CA GLU A 245 23.37 -12.85 19.18
C GLU A 245 23.58 -13.13 20.67
N ASP A 246 23.01 -12.31 21.55
CA ASP A 246 23.06 -12.51 23.01
C ASP A 246 22.37 -13.81 23.44
N SER A 247 21.34 -14.21 22.70
CA SER A 247 20.62 -15.47 22.92
C SER A 247 21.28 -16.69 22.27
N ALA A 248 22.33 -16.48 21.47
CA ALA A 248 22.98 -17.55 20.73
C ALA A 248 23.78 -18.47 21.68
N PRO A 249 23.86 -19.78 21.38
CA PRO A 249 24.74 -20.66 22.12
C PRO A 249 26.19 -20.15 22.01
N PRO A 250 26.96 -20.07 23.12
CA PRO A 250 28.34 -19.61 23.07
C PRO A 250 29.13 -20.47 22.07
N GLU A 251 29.84 -19.82 21.15
CA GLU A 251 30.67 -20.51 20.15
C GLU A 251 31.64 -21.52 20.80
N PHE A 252 32.06 -21.23 22.04
CA PHE A 252 32.97 -22.03 22.87
C PHE A 252 32.35 -23.25 23.55
N LYS A 253 31.02 -23.47 23.46
CA LYS A 253 30.39 -24.68 24.03
C LYS A 253 30.58 -25.92 23.17
N PHE A 254 30.86 -25.77 21.88
CA PHE A 254 31.09 -26.92 21.02
C PHE A 254 32.56 -27.31 21.09
N LYS A 255 32.86 -28.39 21.82
CA LYS A 255 34.16 -29.04 21.71
C LYS A 255 34.33 -29.57 20.28
N ASN A 256 35.56 -29.55 19.76
CA ASN A 256 35.87 -30.11 18.44
C ASN A 256 35.22 -31.50 18.27
N GLY A 257 34.20 -31.61 17.41
CA GLY A 257 33.48 -32.84 17.12
C GLY A 257 32.01 -32.90 17.59
N GLU A 258 31.53 -31.98 18.43
CA GLU A 258 30.10 -31.93 18.80
C GLU A 258 29.24 -31.35 17.67
N LYS A 259 28.25 -32.12 17.23
CA LYS A 259 27.33 -31.71 16.16
C LYS A 259 26.35 -30.67 16.71
N LYS A 260 26.38 -29.46 16.14
CA LYS A 260 25.34 -28.44 16.35
C LYS A 260 23.97 -29.03 16.06
N SER A 261 22.99 -28.78 16.94
CA SER A 261 21.62 -29.20 16.70
C SER A 261 21.04 -28.43 15.50
N LYS A 262 20.03 -29.02 14.85
CA LYS A 262 19.34 -28.37 13.71
C LYS A 262 18.78 -26.99 14.08
N LEU A 263 18.36 -26.82 15.32
CA LEU A 263 17.77 -25.57 15.81
C LEU A 263 18.84 -24.49 16.00
N GLU A 264 20.00 -24.84 16.52
CA GLU A 264 21.14 -23.91 16.66
C GLU A 264 21.68 -23.49 15.29
N LEU A 265 21.76 -24.43 14.33
CA LEU A 265 22.14 -24.11 12.96
C LEU A 265 21.12 -23.15 12.30
N ALA A 266 19.83 -23.34 12.55
CA ALA A 266 18.78 -22.45 12.03
C ALA A 266 18.85 -21.05 12.66
N HIS A 267 19.14 -20.95 13.95
CA HIS A 267 19.30 -19.68 14.65
C HIS A 267 20.54 -18.90 14.17
N LEU A 268 21.68 -19.57 14.00
CA LEU A 268 22.89 -18.95 13.44
C LEU A 268 22.69 -18.53 11.97
N ALA A 269 21.96 -19.33 11.18
CA ALA A 269 21.62 -18.96 9.80
C ALA A 269 20.71 -17.71 9.78
N LEU A 270 19.73 -17.62 10.68
CA LEU A 270 18.88 -16.45 10.81
C LEU A 270 19.69 -15.18 11.10
N ILE A 271 20.62 -15.21 12.05
CA ILE A 271 21.49 -14.07 12.38
C ILE A 271 22.25 -13.63 11.13
N LYS A 272 22.96 -14.57 10.49
CA LYS A 272 23.75 -14.30 9.28
C LYS A 272 22.90 -13.70 8.15
N ASP A 273 21.71 -14.25 7.93
CA ASP A 273 20.80 -13.76 6.89
C ASP A 273 20.30 -12.34 7.20
N LEU A 274 20.04 -12.00 8.47
CA LEU A 274 19.69 -10.64 8.89
C LEU A 274 20.87 -9.67 8.72
N GLU A 275 22.08 -10.05 9.14
CA GLU A 275 23.29 -9.23 8.97
C GLU A 275 23.57 -8.93 7.49
N SER A 276 23.42 -9.93 6.61
CA SER A 276 23.67 -9.79 5.17
C SER A 276 22.79 -8.72 4.50
N ARG A 277 21.64 -8.41 5.10
CA ARG A 277 20.65 -7.48 4.56
C ARG A 277 20.88 -6.04 4.95
N VAL A 278 21.75 -5.75 5.93
CA VAL A 278 21.97 -4.39 6.45
C VAL A 278 22.32 -3.41 5.31
N GLY A 279 23.17 -3.83 4.37
CA GLY A 279 23.53 -2.99 3.21
C GLY A 279 22.34 -2.67 2.29
N ALA A 280 21.46 -3.65 2.05
CA ALA A 280 20.25 -3.43 1.24
C ALA A 280 19.25 -2.51 1.95
N ILE A 281 19.11 -2.66 3.27
CA ILE A 281 18.26 -1.79 4.10
C ILE A 281 18.78 -0.35 4.08
N ASP A 282 20.08 -0.15 4.19
CA ASP A 282 20.69 1.20 4.16
C ASP A 282 20.46 1.88 2.81
N ALA A 283 20.62 1.13 1.71
CA ALA A 283 20.31 1.61 0.38
C ALA A 283 18.82 1.97 0.21
N GLU A 284 17.92 1.13 0.75
CA GLU A 284 16.49 1.36 0.68
C GLU A 284 16.07 2.58 1.51
N ILE A 285 16.58 2.74 2.72
CA ILE A 285 16.34 3.93 3.55
C ILE A 285 16.77 5.20 2.82
N ALA A 286 17.95 5.19 2.19
CA ALA A 286 18.44 6.33 1.41
C ALA A 286 17.52 6.64 0.21
N ARG A 287 17.05 5.61 -0.49
CA ARG A 287 16.10 5.75 -1.60
C ARG A 287 14.77 6.36 -1.13
N VAL A 288 14.20 5.85 -0.03
CA VAL A 288 12.95 6.34 0.56
C VAL A 288 13.09 7.80 1.00
N GLN A 289 14.20 8.15 1.67
CA GLN A 289 14.46 9.54 2.06
C GLN A 289 14.53 10.48 0.86
N LYS A 290 15.19 10.06 -0.24
CA LYS A 290 15.24 10.83 -1.48
C LYS A 290 13.84 11.01 -2.10
N ALA A 291 13.02 9.96 -2.11
CA ALA A 291 11.64 10.03 -2.58
C ALA A 291 10.82 11.02 -1.74
N ARG A 292 10.87 10.92 -0.40
CA ARG A 292 10.17 11.83 0.52
C ARG A 292 10.59 13.29 0.34
N ARG A 293 11.90 13.58 0.25
CA ARG A 293 12.40 14.94 -0.04
C ARG A 293 11.85 15.49 -1.35
N LYS A 294 11.71 14.66 -2.39
CA LYS A 294 11.15 15.08 -3.68
C LYS A 294 9.67 15.43 -3.57
N ILE A 295 8.91 14.68 -2.78
CA ILE A 295 7.49 14.95 -2.49
C ILE A 295 7.35 16.27 -1.74
N GLU A 296 8.12 16.46 -0.67
CA GLU A 296 8.14 17.70 0.13
C GLU A 296 8.49 18.93 -0.71
N GLN A 297 9.51 18.82 -1.57
CA GLN A 297 9.90 19.91 -2.48
C GLN A 297 8.78 20.29 -3.45
N ARG A 298 8.07 19.30 -4.02
CA ARG A 298 6.92 19.54 -4.89
C ARG A 298 5.77 20.21 -4.14
N ALA A 299 5.45 19.73 -2.95
CA ALA A 299 4.41 20.32 -2.11
C ALA A 299 4.72 21.79 -1.77
N LEU A 300 5.99 22.09 -1.45
CA LEU A 300 6.43 23.45 -1.17
C LEU A 300 6.35 24.37 -2.40
N LEU A 301 6.71 23.88 -3.59
CA LEU A 301 6.57 24.64 -4.83
C LEU A 301 5.10 24.92 -5.18
N LEU A 302 4.21 23.94 -4.98
CA LEU A 302 2.77 24.11 -5.17
C LEU A 302 2.20 25.15 -4.21
N ALA A 303 2.55 25.06 -2.92
CA ALA A 303 2.15 26.05 -1.92
C ALA A 303 2.66 27.46 -2.26
N GLN A 304 3.91 27.58 -2.73
CA GLN A 304 4.44 28.87 -3.22
C GLN A 304 3.69 29.40 -4.45
N ALA A 305 3.31 28.53 -5.38
CA ALA A 305 2.54 28.91 -6.56
C ALA A 305 1.14 29.40 -6.18
N GLU A 306 0.48 28.74 -5.22
CA GLU A 306 -0.82 29.16 -4.69
C GLU A 306 -0.75 30.52 -3.99
N ILE A 307 0.29 30.76 -3.18
CA ILE A 307 0.55 32.07 -2.56
C ILE A 307 0.78 33.16 -3.62
N ARG A 308 1.50 32.85 -4.71
CA ARG A 308 1.71 33.81 -5.81
C ARG A 308 0.40 34.13 -6.53
N GLN A 309 -0.42 33.13 -6.83
CA GLN A 309 -1.72 33.33 -7.49
C GLN A 309 -2.71 34.12 -6.63
N THR A 310 -2.74 33.89 -5.32
CA THR A 310 -3.58 34.66 -4.39
C THR A 310 -3.10 36.10 -4.24
N ARG A 311 -1.79 36.37 -4.31
CA ARG A 311 -1.22 37.74 -4.31
C ARG A 311 -1.47 38.50 -5.62
N THR A 312 -1.43 37.84 -6.78
CA THR A 312 -1.69 38.49 -8.08
C THR A 312 -3.18 38.74 -8.36
N ARG A 313 -4.09 38.21 -7.53
CA ARG A 313 -5.54 38.46 -7.61
C ARG A 313 -5.99 39.75 -6.88
N ARG A 314 -5.08 40.50 -6.24
CA ARG A 314 -5.35 41.91 -5.86
C ARG A 314 -5.24 42.77 -7.11
N GLN A 315 -6.40 43.18 -7.63
CA GLN A 315 -6.57 44.12 -8.76
C GLN A 315 -5.47 45.19 -8.81
N THR A 316 -4.67 45.18 -9.86
CA THR A 316 -4.03 46.40 -10.37
C THR A 316 -5.10 47.24 -11.06
N ARG A 317 -5.86 48.02 -10.27
CA ARG A 317 -6.58 49.17 -10.84
C ARG A 317 -5.50 50.15 -11.30
N ARG A 318 -5.29 50.26 -12.61
CA ARG A 318 -4.32 51.20 -13.19
C ARG A 318 -4.61 52.61 -12.65
N PRO A 319 -3.63 53.32 -12.07
CA PRO A 319 -3.78 54.74 -11.78
C PRO A 319 -3.91 55.48 -13.11
N ASP A 320 -5.02 56.19 -13.28
CA ASP A 320 -5.27 57.03 -14.46
C ASP A 320 -4.49 58.33 -14.25
N TYR A 321 -3.41 58.52 -15.01
CA TYR A 321 -2.63 59.76 -14.96
C TYR A 321 -3.20 60.74 -15.98
N VAL A 322 -3.98 61.71 -15.49
CA VAL A 322 -4.42 62.86 -16.29
C VAL A 322 -3.29 63.89 -16.29
N TYR A 323 -2.67 64.10 -17.45
CA TYR A 323 -1.82 65.26 -17.68
C TYR A 323 -2.72 66.50 -17.80
N THR A 324 -2.61 67.40 -16.83
CA THR A 324 -3.15 68.76 -16.93
C THR A 324 -2.09 69.62 -17.61
N ASP A 325 -2.18 69.76 -18.93
CA ASP A 325 -1.45 70.79 -19.67
C ASP A 325 -2.06 72.14 -19.33
N ALA A 326 -1.41 72.84 -18.39
CA ALA A 326 -1.65 74.25 -18.10
C ALA A 326 -0.35 75.02 -18.32
N ALA A 327 -0.28 75.72 -19.45
CA ALA A 327 0.43 76.99 -19.68
C ALA A 327 0.34 77.27 -21.19
N ASP A 328 -0.66 78.02 -21.61
CA ASP A 328 -0.56 79.48 -21.84
C ASP A 328 0.27 79.81 -23.09
N SER A 329 -0.39 80.41 -24.09
CA SER A 329 -0.02 81.75 -24.60
C SER A 329 -0.97 82.17 -25.73
N GLU A 330 -1.70 83.23 -25.43
CA GLU A 330 -2.53 84.06 -26.31
C GLU A 330 -1.77 84.58 -27.54
N VAL A 331 -2.43 84.68 -28.71
CA VAL A 331 -2.34 85.88 -29.58
C VAL A 331 -3.65 86.06 -30.38
N SER A 332 -4.16 87.29 -30.31
CA SER A 332 -5.35 87.88 -30.95
C SER A 332 -5.36 87.92 -32.49
N GLN A 333 -6.58 87.97 -33.07
CA GLN A 333 -7.03 88.75 -34.27
C GLN A 333 -8.38 88.14 -34.75
N GLN A 334 -9.42 88.80 -35.25
CA GLN A 334 -9.83 90.20 -35.48
C GLN A 334 -11.23 90.13 -36.15
N TYR A 335 -12.19 91.01 -35.77
CA TYR A 335 -13.42 91.43 -36.51
C TYR A 335 -14.47 90.33 -36.89
N SER A 336 -15.79 90.51 -37.00
CA SER A 336 -16.63 91.67 -37.31
C SER A 336 -18.13 91.28 -37.12
N VAL A 337 -18.92 92.16 -36.51
CA VAL A 337 -20.24 92.65 -36.99
C VAL A 337 -21.51 91.76 -36.96
N LEU A 338 -22.41 92.19 -36.05
CA LEU A 338 -23.87 92.36 -36.14
C LEU A 338 -24.87 91.17 -36.14
N LEU A 339 -25.71 91.23 -35.09
CA LEU A 339 -27.18 91.18 -35.05
C LEU A 339 -27.95 89.91 -35.46
N PHE A 340 -28.68 89.35 -34.49
CA PHE A 340 -30.11 88.96 -34.47
C PHE A 340 -30.25 88.10 -33.18
N LEU A 341 -31.06 88.36 -32.15
CA LEU A 341 -32.31 89.09 -32.01
C LEU A 341 -32.43 89.58 -30.56
N MET A 342 -32.81 90.83 -30.40
CA MET A 342 -33.61 91.29 -29.26
C MET A 342 -34.97 91.70 -29.83
N MET A 343 -35.98 91.60 -28.97
CA MET A 343 -37.40 91.93 -29.14
C MET A 343 -38.31 90.84 -29.69
N ILE A 344 -39.00 90.19 -28.75
CA ILE A 344 -40.46 90.34 -28.69
C ILE A 344 -40.76 90.99 -27.32
N ASP A 345 -41.21 92.24 -27.35
CA ASP A 345 -42.00 92.88 -26.29
C ASP A 345 -43.47 92.83 -26.72
N ASN A 346 -44.29 92.15 -25.92
CA ASN A 346 -45.66 92.52 -25.51
C ASN A 346 -46.17 91.56 -24.43
#